data_AF-A0AA43XLF6-F1
#
_entry.id   AF-A0AA43XLF6-F1
#
_cell.length_a   1.000
_cell.length_b   1.000
_cell.length_c   1.000
_cell.angle_alpha   90.00
_cell.angle_beta   90.00
_cell.angle_gamma   90.00
#
_symmetry.space_group_name_H-M   'P 1'
#
loop_
_entity.id
_entity.type
_entity.pdbx_description
1 polymer ?
#
loop_
_entity_poly.entity_id
_entity_poly.type
_entity_poly.pdbx_seq_one_letter_code
_entity_poly.pdbx_strand_id
1 'polypeptide(L)'
;MATKEMEVKEVKELQQEKVSIERTVSILENLAKGLDPGTQKAVKKDHILHDPEVIRSFYFAKQVLENVKKGTYNNRKLTEFIITPAQKSKIRLPERKIGVNEFSRIINEHIDLHISKKLTGVELNRQLKKLGVLSEEVLEGGKKRTVTNKDSLGIGFETEKRDKNGNEYDMVVINTKGKAYLLENLEKIMKA
;
A
#
# COMPACT_ATOMS: atom_id res chain seq x y z
N MET A 1 -31.89 30.29 -12.16
CA MET A 1 -30.82 31.19 -11.67
C MET A 1 -29.98 30.54 -10.56
N ALA A 2 -30.59 29.87 -9.57
CA ALA A 2 -29.88 29.21 -8.45
C ALA A 2 -28.79 28.19 -8.84
N THR A 3 -28.95 27.44 -9.94
CA THR A 3 -27.98 26.39 -10.34
C THR A 3 -26.66 26.98 -10.87
N LYS A 4 -26.72 28.11 -11.60
CA LYS A 4 -25.52 28.79 -12.12
C LYS A 4 -24.72 29.49 -11.01
N GLU A 5 -25.38 29.99 -9.98
CA GLU A 5 -24.70 30.63 -8.84
C GLU A 5 -23.97 29.61 -7.95
N MET A 6 -24.50 28.40 -7.84
CA MET A 6 -23.89 27.30 -7.08
C MET A 6 -22.61 26.78 -7.74
N GLU A 7 -22.64 26.54 -9.06
CA GLU A 7 -21.46 26.13 -9.85
C GLU A 7 -20.35 27.19 -9.82
N VAL A 8 -20.70 28.48 -9.90
CA VAL A 8 -19.72 29.58 -9.85
C VAL A 8 -19.06 29.69 -8.47
N LYS A 9 -19.79 29.37 -7.40
CA LYS A 9 -19.24 29.37 -6.03
C LYS A 9 -18.27 28.20 -5.83
N GLU A 10 -18.62 27.01 -6.28
CA GLU A 10 -17.78 25.81 -6.20
C GLU A 10 -16.48 25.96 -7.01
N VAL A 11 -16.54 26.55 -8.21
CA VAL A 11 -15.35 26.86 -9.01
C VAL A 11 -14.43 27.88 -8.32
N LYS A 12 -14.99 28.89 -7.64
CA LYS A 12 -14.20 29.88 -6.89
C LYS A 12 -13.54 29.27 -5.65
N GLU A 13 -14.24 28.41 -4.91
CA GLU A 13 -13.70 27.69 -3.75
C GLU A 13 -12.54 26.77 -4.17
N LEU A 14 -12.70 25.99 -5.25
CA LEU A 14 -11.64 25.14 -5.81
C LEU A 14 -10.42 25.93 -6.29
N GLN A 15 -10.63 27.13 -6.87
CA GLN A 15 -9.54 28.03 -7.26
C GLN A 15 -8.80 28.59 -6.05
N GLN A 16 -9.53 28.97 -4.99
CA GLN A 16 -8.95 29.49 -3.75
C GLN A 16 -8.16 28.41 -2.99
N GLU A 17 -8.65 27.16 -2.97
CA GLU A 17 -7.94 26.02 -2.40
C GLU A 17 -6.64 25.70 -3.14
N LYS A 18 -6.65 25.72 -4.49
CA LYS A 18 -5.43 25.51 -5.30
C LYS A 18 -4.37 26.58 -5.02
N VAL A 19 -4.77 27.85 -4.96
CA VAL A 19 -3.87 28.97 -4.63
C VAL A 19 -3.29 28.81 -3.21
N SER A 20 -4.09 28.31 -2.26
CA SER A 20 -3.64 28.01 -0.90
C SER A 20 -2.59 26.89 -0.88
N ILE A 21 -2.84 25.79 -1.60
CA ILE A 21 -1.92 24.64 -1.68
C ILE A 21 -0.58 25.03 -2.30
N GLU A 22 -0.58 25.79 -3.40
CA GLU A 22 0.66 26.25 -4.06
C GLU A 22 1.50 27.12 -3.12
N ARG A 23 0.84 28.01 -2.38
CA ARG A 23 1.51 28.83 -1.36
C ARG A 23 2.11 27.97 -0.25
N THR A 24 1.37 26.98 0.26
CA THR A 24 1.87 26.07 1.31
C THR A 24 3.03 25.23 0.83
N VAL A 25 3.01 24.70 -0.40
CA VAL A 25 4.13 23.96 -1.00
C VAL A 25 5.39 24.82 -1.05
N SER A 26 5.27 26.08 -1.45
CA SER A 26 6.40 27.03 -1.50
C SER A 26 6.97 27.33 -0.10
N ILE A 27 6.08 27.52 0.89
CA ILE A 27 6.48 27.72 2.29
C ILE A 27 7.27 26.51 2.82
N LEU A 28 6.74 25.29 2.62
CA LEU A 28 7.39 24.06 3.08
C LEU A 28 8.75 23.84 2.41
N GLU A 29 8.88 24.21 1.14
CA GLU A 29 10.16 24.16 0.43
C GLU A 29 11.18 25.13 1.01
N ASN A 30 10.78 26.36 1.35
CA ASN A 30 11.66 27.33 1.99
C ASN A 30 12.11 26.84 3.37
N LEU A 31 11.17 26.32 4.19
CA LEU A 31 11.50 25.75 5.50
C LEU A 31 12.47 24.57 5.40
N ALA A 32 12.25 23.66 4.45
CA ALA A 32 13.14 22.51 4.23
C ALA A 32 14.55 22.92 3.77
N LYS A 33 14.69 24.08 3.11
CA LYS A 33 15.98 24.66 2.72
C LYS A 33 16.64 25.49 3.84
N GLY A 34 16.01 25.60 5.01
CA GLY A 34 16.48 26.46 6.10
C GLY A 34 16.32 27.95 5.78
N LEU A 35 15.31 28.33 5.00
CA LEU A 35 14.98 29.70 4.66
C LEU A 35 13.72 30.15 5.38
N ASP A 36 13.74 31.38 5.89
CA ASP A 36 12.54 32.05 6.36
C ASP A 36 11.57 32.30 5.18
N PRO A 37 10.33 31.81 5.20
CA PRO A 37 9.42 31.91 4.05
C PRO A 37 8.98 33.34 3.70
N GLY A 38 9.04 34.28 4.64
CA GLY A 38 8.65 35.68 4.43
C GLY A 38 9.80 36.53 3.88
N THR A 39 11.04 36.23 4.26
CA THR A 39 12.22 37.04 3.94
C THR A 39 13.22 36.36 3.00
N GLN A 40 13.09 35.04 2.77
CA GLN A 40 14.01 34.19 2.03
C GLN A 40 15.45 34.16 2.57
N LYS A 41 15.67 34.66 3.80
CA LYS A 41 16.99 34.63 4.44
C LYS A 41 17.22 33.29 5.12
N ALA A 42 18.47 32.85 5.13
CA ALA A 42 18.87 31.67 5.86
C ALA A 42 18.62 31.86 7.37
N VAL A 43 18.08 30.84 8.02
CA VAL A 43 17.98 30.81 9.48
C VAL A 43 19.35 30.58 10.11
N LYS A 44 19.44 30.80 11.44
CA LYS A 44 20.68 30.60 12.19
C LYS A 44 21.10 29.13 12.19
N LYS A 45 22.40 28.86 12.29
CA LYS A 45 22.98 27.50 12.22
C LYS A 45 22.48 26.53 13.31
N ASP A 46 22.10 27.05 14.46
CA ASP A 46 21.58 26.30 15.61
C ASP A 46 20.05 26.11 15.57
N HIS A 47 19.40 26.53 14.48
CA HIS A 47 17.97 26.45 14.34
C HIS A 47 17.50 25.02 13.99
N ILE A 48 16.32 24.65 14.49
CA ILE A 48 15.66 23.34 14.25
C ILE A 48 15.46 22.99 12.75
N LEU A 49 15.54 23.97 11.84
CA LEU A 49 15.44 23.72 10.40
C LEU A 49 16.72 23.13 9.80
N HIS A 50 17.79 23.01 10.58
CA HIS A 50 18.98 22.25 10.23
C HIS A 50 18.93 20.79 10.74
N ASP A 51 17.90 20.43 11.51
CA ASP A 51 17.69 19.06 11.95
C ASP A 51 17.25 18.17 10.75
N PRO A 52 17.95 17.06 10.46
CA PRO A 52 17.61 16.18 9.34
C PRO A 52 16.21 15.54 9.41
N GLU A 53 15.67 15.25 10.60
CA GLU A 53 14.31 14.71 10.77
C GLU A 53 13.24 15.76 10.43
N VAL A 54 13.49 17.00 10.84
CA VAL A 54 12.60 18.14 10.57
C VAL A 54 12.58 18.47 9.08
N ILE A 55 13.75 18.52 8.43
CA ILE A 55 13.87 18.71 6.98
C ILE A 55 13.10 17.63 6.21
N ARG A 56 13.29 16.36 6.58
CA ARG A 56 12.58 15.23 5.96
C ARG A 56 11.06 15.36 6.12
N SER A 57 10.60 15.80 7.29
CA SER A 57 9.17 15.99 7.56
C SER A 57 8.54 17.06 6.65
N PHE A 58 9.24 18.17 6.40
CA PHE A 58 8.75 19.20 5.48
C PHE A 58 8.74 18.72 4.02
N TYR A 59 9.76 17.99 3.58
CA TYR A 59 9.75 17.40 2.23
C TYR A 59 8.62 16.39 2.05
N PHE A 60 8.35 15.56 3.06
CA PHE A 60 7.23 14.64 3.04
C PHE A 60 5.88 15.38 2.94
N ALA A 61 5.65 16.39 3.79
CA ALA A 61 4.43 17.19 3.75
C ALA A 61 4.26 17.91 2.39
N LYS A 62 5.36 18.45 1.83
CA LYS A 62 5.37 19.05 0.49
C LYS A 62 4.95 18.04 -0.58
N GLN A 63 5.51 16.83 -0.53
CA GLN A 63 5.18 15.76 -1.48
C GLN A 63 3.71 15.35 -1.40
N VAL A 64 3.15 15.26 -0.20
CA VAL A 64 1.73 14.98 0.02
C VAL A 64 0.86 16.07 -0.63
N LEU A 65 1.15 17.35 -0.37
CA LEU A 65 0.39 18.46 -0.94
C LEU A 65 0.53 18.57 -2.47
N GLU A 66 1.71 18.27 -3.02
CA GLU A 66 1.91 18.15 -4.47
C GLU A 66 1.05 17.03 -5.07
N ASN A 67 0.91 15.90 -4.37
CA ASN A 67 0.03 14.82 -4.80
C ASN A 67 -1.45 15.22 -4.71
N VAL A 68 -1.85 16.03 -3.71
CA VAL A 68 -3.20 16.63 -3.65
C VAL A 68 -3.43 17.53 -4.85
N LYS A 69 -2.49 18.43 -5.15
CA LYS A 69 -2.57 19.35 -6.30
C LYS A 69 -2.71 18.61 -7.63
N LYS A 70 -1.99 17.50 -7.79
CA LYS A 70 -2.04 16.64 -8.98
C LYS A 70 -3.28 15.74 -9.05
N GLY A 71 -4.13 15.74 -8.00
CA GLY A 71 -5.27 14.84 -7.91
C GLY A 71 -4.90 13.37 -7.69
N THR A 72 -3.64 13.08 -7.36
CA THR A 72 -3.15 11.71 -7.09
C THR A 72 -3.23 11.34 -5.62
N TYR A 73 -3.49 12.31 -4.74
CA TYR A 73 -3.77 12.05 -3.33
C TYR A 73 -5.23 11.67 -3.14
N ASN A 74 -5.48 10.39 -2.86
CA ASN A 74 -6.79 9.87 -2.54
C ASN A 74 -6.88 9.58 -1.03
N ASN A 75 -7.65 10.38 -0.28
CA ASN A 75 -8.09 10.02 1.07
C ASN A 75 -9.32 9.07 1.02
N ARG A 76 -9.76 8.69 -0.18
CA ARG A 76 -10.78 7.66 -0.36
C ARG A 76 -10.15 6.33 0.03
N LYS A 77 -10.82 5.60 0.92
CA LYS A 77 -10.49 4.21 1.24
C LYS A 77 -10.47 3.43 -0.07
N LEU A 78 -9.27 3.10 -0.55
CA LEU A 78 -9.11 2.30 -1.76
C LEU A 78 -9.76 0.94 -1.51
N THR A 79 -10.86 0.68 -2.22
CA THR A 79 -11.67 -0.53 -2.05
C THR A 79 -11.17 -1.68 -2.92
N GLU A 80 -10.57 -1.35 -4.06
CA GLU A 80 -10.17 -2.30 -5.10
C GLU A 80 -8.67 -2.49 -5.18
N PHE A 81 -8.25 -3.75 -5.34
CA PHE A 81 -6.88 -4.09 -5.69
C PHE A 81 -6.69 -3.92 -7.19
N ILE A 82 -5.70 -3.10 -7.56
CA ILE A 82 -5.33 -2.79 -8.94
C ILE A 82 -3.84 -3.08 -9.13
N ILE A 83 -3.50 -3.80 -10.20
CA ILE A 83 -2.13 -4.01 -10.68
C ILE A 83 -2.12 -3.90 -12.20
N THR A 84 -1.21 -3.11 -12.75
CA THR A 84 -1.07 -2.96 -14.20
C THR A 84 -0.17 -4.06 -14.77
N PRO A 85 -0.30 -4.41 -16.07
CA PRO A 85 0.61 -5.36 -16.71
C PRO A 85 2.10 -4.98 -16.59
N ALA A 86 2.40 -3.68 -16.66
CA ALA A 86 3.76 -3.15 -16.53
C ALA A 86 4.32 -3.26 -15.11
N GLN A 87 3.48 -3.17 -14.08
CA GLN A 87 3.88 -3.45 -12.69
C GLN A 87 4.09 -4.95 -12.49
N LYS A 88 3.16 -5.76 -13.02
CA LYS A 88 3.19 -7.22 -12.92
C LYS A 88 4.43 -7.84 -13.54
N SER A 89 4.86 -7.36 -14.71
CA SER A 89 6.05 -7.87 -15.41
C SER A 89 7.38 -7.59 -14.70
N LYS A 90 7.41 -6.60 -13.80
CA LYS A 90 8.59 -6.25 -13.00
C LYS A 90 8.76 -7.12 -11.76
N ILE A 91 7.71 -7.82 -11.34
CA ILE A 91 7.73 -8.64 -10.14
C ILE A 91 8.71 -9.80 -10.33
N ARG A 92 9.56 -9.99 -9.31
CA ARG A 92 10.48 -11.12 -9.20
C ARG A 92 10.21 -11.83 -7.89
N LEU A 93 9.73 -13.06 -7.99
CA LEU A 93 9.48 -13.90 -6.82
C LEU A 93 10.73 -14.74 -6.52
N PRO A 94 11.14 -14.86 -5.25
CA PRO A 94 12.32 -15.63 -4.88
C PRO A 94 12.11 -17.12 -5.21
N GLU A 95 13.17 -17.88 -5.46
CA GLU A 95 13.07 -19.30 -5.81
C GLU A 95 12.54 -20.16 -4.66
N ARG A 96 12.97 -19.87 -3.43
CA ARG A 96 12.51 -20.56 -2.22
C ARG A 96 10.99 -20.45 -2.02
N LYS A 97 10.44 -21.37 -1.24
CA LYS A 97 9.04 -21.31 -0.81
C LYS A 97 8.80 -20.09 0.08
N ILE A 98 7.64 -19.46 -0.06
CA ILE A 98 7.29 -18.25 0.68
C ILE A 98 5.92 -18.33 1.30
N GLY A 99 5.72 -17.59 2.38
CA GLY A 99 4.39 -17.39 2.95
C GLY A 99 3.58 -16.37 2.18
N VAL A 100 2.27 -16.39 2.41
CA VAL A 100 1.29 -15.45 1.85
C VAL A 100 1.64 -14.00 2.22
N ASN A 101 2.11 -13.74 3.44
CA ASN A 101 2.53 -12.39 3.87
C ASN A 101 3.73 -11.87 3.07
N GLU A 102 4.72 -12.73 2.79
CA GLU A 102 5.88 -12.36 2.01
C GLU A 102 5.51 -12.13 0.55
N PHE A 103 4.66 -13.00 -0.03
CA PHE A 103 4.09 -12.79 -1.35
C PHE A 103 3.40 -11.43 -1.43
N SER A 104 2.48 -11.12 -0.50
CA SER A 104 1.80 -9.83 -0.45
C SER A 104 2.76 -8.64 -0.34
N ARG A 105 3.82 -8.74 0.46
CA ARG A 105 4.85 -7.70 0.58
C ARG A 105 5.50 -7.41 -0.77
N ILE A 106 5.95 -8.45 -1.48
CA ILE A 106 6.61 -8.31 -2.78
C ILE A 106 5.67 -7.65 -3.80
N ILE A 107 4.38 -8.04 -3.84
CA ILE A 107 3.41 -7.38 -4.73
C ILE A 107 3.28 -5.88 -4.37
N ASN A 108 3.15 -5.55 -3.09
CA ASN A 108 2.97 -4.18 -2.65
C ASN A 108 4.15 -3.26 -2.96
N GLU A 109 5.36 -3.80 -3.10
CA GLU A 109 6.55 -3.04 -3.54
C GLU A 109 6.49 -2.62 -5.01
N HIS A 110 5.60 -3.22 -5.80
CA HIS A 110 5.51 -3.01 -7.24
C HIS A 110 4.20 -2.34 -7.68
N ILE A 111 3.22 -2.17 -6.80
CA ILE A 111 1.96 -1.49 -7.10
C ILE A 111 1.96 -0.05 -6.60
N ASP A 112 1.15 0.79 -7.21
CA ASP A 112 0.92 2.17 -6.75
C ASP A 112 -0.17 2.18 -5.66
N LEU A 113 0.26 2.35 -4.42
CA LEU A 113 -0.62 2.38 -3.25
C LEU A 113 -1.45 3.67 -3.14
N HIS A 114 -1.25 4.65 -4.02
CA HIS A 114 -2.14 5.82 -4.11
C HIS A 114 -3.43 5.53 -4.89
N ILE A 115 -3.42 4.50 -5.75
CA ILE A 115 -4.58 4.12 -6.57
C ILE A 115 -5.06 2.68 -6.32
N SER A 116 -4.23 1.84 -5.69
CA SER A 116 -4.53 0.43 -5.42
C SER A 116 -4.64 0.13 -3.94
N LYS A 117 -5.65 -0.65 -3.55
CA LYS A 117 -5.74 -1.22 -2.21
C LYS A 117 -4.54 -2.15 -1.96
N LYS A 118 -3.86 -1.93 -0.83
CA LYS A 118 -2.77 -2.80 -0.36
C LYS A 118 -3.22 -4.26 -0.26
N LEU A 119 -2.43 -5.16 -0.83
CA LEU A 119 -2.61 -6.60 -0.67
C LEU A 119 -2.16 -7.03 0.73
N THR A 120 -3.00 -7.75 1.48
CA THR A 120 -2.62 -8.30 2.78
C THR A 120 -2.75 -9.82 2.76
N GLY A 121 -1.93 -10.50 3.56
CA GLY A 121 -2.01 -11.96 3.63
C GLY A 121 -3.34 -12.45 4.22
N VAL A 122 -3.95 -11.69 5.12
CA VAL A 122 -5.29 -11.98 5.65
C VAL A 122 -6.32 -11.98 4.53
N GLU A 123 -6.31 -10.93 3.70
CA GLU A 123 -7.25 -10.81 2.59
C GLU A 123 -7.01 -11.89 1.53
N LEU A 124 -5.75 -12.13 1.16
CA LEU A 124 -5.40 -13.16 0.19
C LEU A 124 -5.83 -14.55 0.67
N ASN A 125 -5.57 -14.89 1.94
CA ASN A 125 -6.04 -16.15 2.53
C ASN A 125 -7.57 -16.24 2.54
N ARG A 126 -8.27 -15.16 2.86
CA ARG A 126 -9.73 -15.12 2.83
C ARG A 126 -10.25 -15.47 1.43
N GLN A 127 -9.67 -14.88 0.38
CA GLN A 127 -10.11 -15.14 -0.99
C GLN A 127 -9.73 -16.53 -1.49
N LEU A 128 -8.53 -17.02 -1.16
CA LEU A 128 -8.14 -18.39 -1.48
C LEU A 128 -9.04 -19.43 -0.81
N LYS A 129 -9.52 -19.15 0.42
CA LYS A 129 -10.51 -20.00 1.10
C LYS A 129 -11.87 -20.00 0.40
N LYS A 130 -12.37 -18.83 -0.02
CA LYS A 130 -13.62 -18.76 -0.79
C LYS A 130 -13.55 -19.53 -2.11
N LEU A 131 -12.39 -19.52 -2.75
CA LEU A 131 -12.13 -20.27 -3.99
C LEU A 131 -11.89 -21.77 -3.76
N GLY A 132 -11.93 -22.26 -2.52
CA GLY A 132 -11.65 -23.67 -2.19
C GLY A 132 -10.17 -24.06 -2.23
N VAL A 133 -9.27 -23.14 -2.56
CA VAL A 133 -7.82 -23.40 -2.66
C VAL A 133 -7.20 -23.69 -1.30
N LEU A 134 -7.69 -23.04 -0.25
CA LEU A 134 -7.28 -23.23 1.14
C LEU A 134 -8.49 -23.55 2.01
N SER A 135 -8.24 -24.13 3.18
CA SER A 135 -9.27 -24.40 4.19
C SER A 135 -8.97 -23.69 5.50
N GLU A 136 -9.97 -23.71 6.39
CA GLU A 136 -9.85 -23.18 7.74
C GLU A 136 -10.12 -24.30 8.74
N GLU A 137 -9.26 -24.40 9.75
CA GLU A 137 -9.41 -25.30 10.89
C GLU A 137 -9.70 -24.47 12.13
N VAL A 138 -10.60 -24.96 12.99
CA VAL A 138 -10.92 -24.36 14.29
C VAL A 138 -10.15 -25.11 15.35
N LEU A 139 -9.21 -24.42 16.00
CA LEU A 139 -8.41 -24.92 17.12
C LEU A 139 -9.19 -24.82 18.43
N GLU A 140 -8.68 -25.50 19.46
CA GLU A 140 -9.16 -25.35 20.83
C GLU A 140 -9.19 -23.88 21.26
N GLY A 141 -10.30 -23.46 21.86
CA GLY A 141 -10.54 -22.05 22.22
C GLY A 141 -11.07 -21.17 21.08
N GLY A 142 -11.51 -21.76 19.96
CA GLY A 142 -12.20 -21.05 18.87
C GLY A 142 -11.27 -20.25 17.94
N LYS A 143 -9.96 -20.37 18.12
CA LYS A 143 -8.97 -19.75 17.21
C LYS A 143 -9.03 -20.43 15.85
N LYS A 144 -8.96 -19.64 14.78
CA LYS A 144 -9.01 -20.14 13.40
C LYS A 144 -7.61 -20.14 12.79
N ARG A 145 -7.29 -21.20 12.05
CA ARG A 145 -6.02 -21.38 11.35
C ARG A 145 -6.26 -21.72 9.89
N THR A 146 -5.43 -21.17 9.00
CA THR A 146 -5.46 -21.53 7.58
C THR A 146 -4.62 -22.79 7.37
N VAL A 147 -5.18 -23.76 6.66
CA VAL A 147 -4.55 -25.07 6.38
C VAL A 147 -4.69 -25.43 4.90
N THR A 148 -3.80 -26.29 4.41
CA THR A 148 -3.91 -26.87 3.07
C THR A 148 -4.95 -27.98 3.02
N ASN A 149 -5.54 -28.21 1.84
CA ASN A 149 -6.47 -29.29 1.55
C ASN A 149 -6.01 -30.10 0.31
N LYS A 150 -6.89 -30.97 -0.23
CA LYS A 150 -6.56 -31.83 -1.37
C LYS A 150 -6.22 -31.03 -2.64
N ASP A 151 -6.87 -29.89 -2.86
CA ASP A 151 -6.67 -29.04 -4.04
C ASP A 151 -5.42 -28.15 -3.90
N SER A 152 -5.07 -27.78 -2.67
CA SER A 152 -3.90 -26.94 -2.36
C SER A 152 -2.61 -27.45 -3.00
N LEU A 153 -2.31 -28.75 -2.85
CA LEU A 153 -1.09 -29.37 -3.38
C LEU A 153 -1.02 -29.29 -4.91
N GLY A 154 -2.16 -29.54 -5.57
CA GLY A 154 -2.28 -29.46 -7.02
C GLY A 154 -2.01 -28.05 -7.55
N ILE A 155 -2.30 -27.01 -6.77
CA ILE A 155 -2.08 -25.60 -7.13
C ILE A 155 -0.69 -25.11 -6.72
N GLY A 156 -0.03 -25.79 -5.77
CA GLY A 156 1.33 -25.48 -5.30
C GLY A 156 1.38 -24.80 -3.93
N PHE A 157 0.39 -25.08 -3.09
CA PHE A 157 0.37 -24.73 -1.66
C PHE A 157 0.69 -25.97 -0.83
N GLU A 158 1.62 -25.80 0.11
CA GLU A 158 2.13 -26.87 0.97
C GLU A 158 2.13 -26.41 2.43
N THR A 159 2.25 -27.35 3.36
CA THR A 159 2.40 -27.07 4.78
C THR A 159 3.82 -27.44 5.22
N GLU A 160 4.52 -26.51 5.86
CA GLU A 160 5.86 -26.72 6.41
C GLU A 160 5.90 -26.43 7.91
N LYS A 161 6.57 -27.28 8.69
CA LYS A 161 6.90 -26.98 10.07
C LYS A 161 7.98 -25.91 10.12
N ARG A 162 7.75 -24.87 10.94
CA ARG A 162 8.74 -23.84 11.25
C ARG A 162 8.88 -23.70 12.74
N ASP A 163 10.08 -23.35 13.17
CA ASP A 163 10.34 -22.96 14.54
C ASP A 163 10.31 -21.44 14.67
N LYS A 164 9.62 -20.95 15.69
CA LYS A 164 9.78 -19.57 16.16
C LYS A 164 10.03 -19.57 17.66
N ASN A 165 11.25 -19.25 18.04
CA ASN A 165 11.71 -19.16 19.44
C ASN A 165 11.45 -20.47 20.21
N GLY A 166 11.72 -21.63 19.59
CA GLY A 166 11.50 -22.95 20.19
C GLY A 166 10.06 -23.47 20.09
N ASN A 167 9.15 -22.72 19.46
CA ASN A 167 7.78 -23.16 19.22
C ASN A 167 7.64 -23.62 17.76
N GLU A 168 7.44 -24.92 17.57
CA GLU A 168 7.05 -25.45 16.26
C GLU A 168 5.63 -25.01 15.91
N TYR A 169 5.45 -24.54 14.69
CA TYR A 169 4.15 -24.26 14.10
C TYR A 169 4.18 -24.62 12.62
N ASP A 170 3.08 -25.18 12.10
CA ASP A 170 2.97 -25.34 10.65
C ASP A 170 2.59 -24.02 9.97
N MET A 171 3.19 -23.80 8.81
CA MET A 171 3.01 -22.63 7.99
C MET A 171 2.61 -23.07 6.60
N VAL A 172 1.52 -22.50 6.09
CA VAL A 172 1.18 -22.64 4.67
C VAL A 172 2.21 -21.84 3.86
N VAL A 173 2.89 -22.55 2.96
CA VAL A 173 3.91 -22.00 2.07
C VAL A 173 3.53 -22.24 0.61
N ILE A 174 4.08 -21.40 -0.25
CA ILE A 174 3.78 -21.34 -1.67
C ILE A 174 5.05 -21.72 -2.43
N ASN A 175 4.99 -22.80 -3.20
CA ASN A 175 6.09 -23.24 -4.05
C ASN A 175 6.12 -22.48 -5.39
N THR A 176 7.03 -22.83 -6.29
CA THR A 176 7.16 -22.17 -7.60
C THR A 176 5.88 -22.19 -8.43
N LYS A 177 5.15 -23.31 -8.42
CA LYS A 177 3.86 -23.44 -9.11
C LYS A 177 2.80 -22.55 -8.49
N GLY A 178 2.67 -22.56 -7.17
CA GLY A 178 1.70 -21.72 -6.45
C GLY A 178 1.98 -20.23 -6.64
N LYS A 179 3.26 -19.83 -6.68
CA LYS A 179 3.70 -18.46 -6.94
C LYS A 179 3.28 -17.98 -8.34
N ALA A 180 3.47 -18.82 -9.36
CA ALA A 180 3.04 -18.54 -10.73
C ALA A 180 1.51 -18.43 -10.81
N TYR A 181 0.79 -19.41 -10.26
CA TYR A 181 -0.68 -19.41 -10.22
C TYR A 181 -1.24 -18.12 -9.57
N LEU A 182 -0.71 -17.76 -8.40
CA LEU A 182 -1.12 -16.57 -7.68
C LEU A 182 -0.87 -15.31 -8.51
N LEU A 183 0.31 -15.18 -9.13
CA LEU A 183 0.64 -14.02 -9.93
C LEU A 183 -0.29 -13.94 -11.15
N GLU A 184 -0.46 -15.02 -11.89
CA GLU A 184 -1.32 -15.08 -13.09
C GLU A 184 -2.78 -14.73 -12.79
N ASN A 185 -3.31 -15.19 -11.65
CA ASN A 185 -4.72 -15.07 -11.31
C ASN A 185 -5.02 -13.99 -10.25
N LEU A 186 -4.05 -13.15 -9.89
CA LEU A 186 -4.13 -12.27 -8.72
C LEU A 186 -5.36 -11.35 -8.76
N GLU A 187 -5.62 -10.73 -9.91
CA GLU A 187 -6.74 -9.82 -10.14
C GLU A 187 -8.09 -10.53 -9.98
N LYS A 188 -8.18 -11.80 -10.39
CA LYS A 188 -9.38 -12.63 -10.25
C LYS A 188 -9.57 -13.06 -8.79
N ILE A 189 -8.50 -13.49 -8.13
CA ILE A 189 -8.53 -13.90 -6.72
C ILE A 189 -9.01 -12.75 -5.84
N MET A 190 -8.53 -11.53 -6.09
CA MET A 190 -8.88 -10.37 -5.27
C MET A 190 -10.32 -9.85 -5.48
N LYS A 191 -11.05 -10.40 -6.46
CA LYS A 191 -12.46 -10.08 -6.75
C LYS A 191 -13.45 -11.16 -6.28
N ALA A 192 -12.97 -12.24 -5.64
CA ALA A 192 -13.80 -13.33 -5.12
C ALA A 192 -14.57 -12.96 -3.83
#